data_AF-A0A0W7WWS8-F1
#
_entry.id   AF-A0A0W7WWS8-F1
#
_cell.length_a   1.000
_cell.length_b   1.000
_cell.length_c   1.000
_cell.angle_alpha   90.00
_cell.angle_beta   90.00
_cell.angle_gamma   90.00
#
_symmetry.space_group_name_H-M   'P 1'
#
loop_
_entity.id
_entity.type
_entity.pdbx_description
1 polymer ?
#
loop_
_entity_poly.entity_id
_entity_poly.type
_entity_poly.pdbx_seq_one_letter_code
_entity_poly.pdbx_strand_id
1 'polypeptide(L)'
;MLTVAATLGGGWLVSTRVTDRWEQIRRSREMDLAAAADFQRLYGEFVAVWKTWDALTDGHTPVATTEHVGWGCLERATAAEGQIEALMAKLAAERFLTEDDIAMLGGVRQAFKVVRRSIRRGRPLGWGSSSTAPYLAIKTLSAATSVLLSTPPRTRRRPSAAVAARNFKGITDNRHETTWIDTAQRYL
;
A
#
# COMPACT_ATOMS: atom_id res chain seq x y z
N MET A 1 -40.87 -31.46 -27.32
CA MET A 1 -41.17 -30.40 -26.32
C MET A 1 -40.25 -30.50 -25.10
N LEU A 2 -40.11 -31.65 -24.42
CA LEU A 2 -39.22 -31.83 -23.26
C LEU A 2 -37.72 -31.59 -23.52
N THR A 3 -37.20 -31.97 -24.68
CA THR A 3 -35.79 -31.76 -25.05
C THR A 3 -35.42 -30.29 -25.22
N VAL A 4 -36.32 -29.49 -25.79
CA VAL A 4 -36.12 -28.03 -26.00
C VAL A 4 -36.13 -27.28 -24.66
N ALA A 5 -37.02 -27.66 -23.74
CA ALA A 5 -37.04 -27.09 -22.39
C ALA A 5 -35.77 -27.44 -21.59
N ALA A 6 -35.23 -28.65 -21.76
CA ALA A 6 -33.99 -29.08 -21.11
C ALA A 6 -32.74 -28.36 -21.66
N THR A 7 -32.62 -28.15 -22.97
CA THR A 7 -31.52 -27.37 -23.55
C THR A 7 -31.60 -25.88 -23.23
N LEU A 8 -32.81 -25.29 -23.24
CA LEU A 8 -32.99 -23.88 -22.85
C LEU A 8 -32.72 -23.66 -21.36
N GLY A 9 -33.22 -24.55 -20.48
CA GLY A 9 -32.96 -24.48 -19.04
C GLY A 9 -31.49 -24.71 -18.68
N GLY A 10 -30.84 -25.71 -19.31
CA GLY A 10 -29.42 -25.98 -19.12
C GLY A 10 -28.52 -24.84 -19.64
N GLY A 11 -28.83 -24.27 -20.81
CA GLY A 11 -28.13 -23.13 -21.37
C GLY A 11 -28.25 -21.88 -20.49
N TRP A 12 -29.43 -21.62 -19.93
CA TRP A 12 -29.66 -20.49 -19.02
C TRP A 12 -28.87 -20.61 -17.71
N LEU A 13 -28.85 -21.80 -17.11
CA LEU A 13 -28.15 -22.05 -15.83
C LEU A 13 -26.61 -22.03 -15.98
N VAL A 14 -26.10 -22.49 -17.12
CA VAL A 14 -24.67 -22.39 -17.45
C VAL A 14 -24.30 -20.94 -17.76
N SER A 15 -25.10 -20.24 -18.57
CA SER A 15 -24.84 -18.86 -18.96
C SER A 15 -24.81 -17.89 -17.76
N THR A 16 -25.80 -17.98 -16.87
CA THR A 16 -25.89 -17.14 -15.66
C THR A 16 -24.68 -17.35 -14.75
N ARG A 17 -24.35 -18.59 -14.41
CA ARG A 17 -23.19 -18.90 -13.55
C ARG A 17 -21.85 -18.53 -14.16
N VAL A 18 -21.70 -18.66 -15.48
CA VAL A 18 -20.49 -18.23 -16.18
C VAL A 18 -20.40 -16.70 -16.16
N THR A 19 -21.50 -16.00 -16.43
CA THR A 19 -21.57 -14.54 -16.42
C THR A 19 -21.25 -13.98 -15.03
N ASP A 20 -21.88 -14.50 -13.98
CA ASP A 20 -21.65 -14.08 -12.59
C ASP A 20 -20.16 -14.26 -12.19
N ARG A 21 -19.56 -15.38 -12.60
CA ARG A 21 -18.12 -15.62 -12.36
C ARG A 21 -17.24 -14.62 -13.10
N TRP A 22 -17.57 -14.31 -14.35
CA TRP A 22 -16.83 -13.33 -15.14
C TRP A 22 -16.93 -11.92 -14.56
N GLU A 23 -18.12 -11.50 -14.14
CA GLU A 23 -18.32 -10.22 -13.46
C GLU A 23 -17.53 -10.13 -12.17
N GLN A 24 -17.53 -11.19 -11.36
CA GLN A 24 -16.78 -11.20 -10.11
C GLN A 24 -15.26 -11.11 -10.35
N ILE A 25 -14.74 -11.79 -11.37
CA ILE A 25 -13.33 -11.69 -11.78
C ILE A 25 -13.01 -10.27 -12.25
N ARG A 26 -13.87 -9.70 -13.09
CA ARG A 26 -13.70 -8.35 -13.63
C ARG A 26 -13.68 -7.31 -12.51
N ARG A 27 -14.67 -7.34 -11.60
CA ARG A 27 -14.73 -6.43 -10.45
C ARG A 27 -13.49 -6.58 -9.55
N SER A 28 -13.01 -7.81 -9.31
CA SER A 28 -11.79 -8.02 -8.54
C SER A 28 -10.58 -7.35 -9.19
N ARG A 29 -10.40 -7.51 -10.51
CA ARG A 29 -9.30 -6.89 -11.24
C ARG A 29 -9.39 -5.37 -11.26
N GLU A 30 -10.58 -4.82 -11.43
CA GLU A 30 -10.79 -3.37 -11.40
C GLU A 30 -10.41 -2.77 -10.03
N MET A 31 -10.77 -3.45 -8.93
CA MET A 31 -10.34 -3.03 -7.59
C MET A 31 -8.84 -3.12 -7.38
N ASP A 32 -8.20 -4.18 -7.89
CA ASP A 32 -6.75 -4.39 -7.78
C ASP A 32 -5.98 -3.31 -8.55
N LEU A 33 -6.42 -2.99 -9.78
CA LEU A 33 -5.86 -1.91 -10.59
C LEU A 33 -6.04 -0.54 -9.92
N ALA A 34 -7.20 -0.29 -9.32
CA ALA A 34 -7.44 0.94 -8.55
C ALA A 34 -6.51 1.02 -7.33
N ALA A 35 -6.34 -0.07 -6.58
CA ALA A 35 -5.43 -0.13 -5.44
C ALA A 35 -3.97 0.10 -5.85
N ALA A 36 -3.54 -0.45 -6.99
CA ALA A 36 -2.21 -0.22 -7.55
C ALA A 36 -2.00 1.25 -7.94
N ALA A 37 -2.98 1.86 -8.60
CA ALA A 37 -2.94 3.28 -8.96
C ALA A 37 -2.90 4.20 -7.73
N ASP A 38 -3.72 3.91 -6.72
CA ASP A 38 -3.72 4.62 -5.45
C ASP A 38 -2.37 4.51 -4.76
N PHE A 39 -1.78 3.31 -4.71
CA PHE A 39 -0.45 3.12 -4.13
C PHE A 39 0.62 3.93 -4.86
N GLN A 40 0.63 3.91 -6.20
CA GLN A 40 1.61 4.68 -6.99
C GLN A 40 1.49 6.18 -6.74
N ARG A 41 0.26 6.71 -6.68
CA ARG A 41 0.00 8.11 -6.35
C ARG A 41 0.52 8.45 -4.94
N LEU A 42 0.22 7.62 -3.95
CA LEU A 42 0.66 7.81 -2.56
C LEU A 42 2.17 7.75 -2.42
N TYR A 43 2.81 6.82 -3.13
CA TYR A 43 4.26 6.71 -3.14
C TYR A 43 4.93 7.93 -3.79
N GLY A 44 4.35 8.45 -4.88
CA GLY A 44 4.79 9.71 -5.49
C GLY A 44 4.70 10.88 -4.50
N GLU A 45 3.58 11.00 -3.80
CA GLU A 45 3.38 12.05 -2.78
C GLU A 45 4.37 11.91 -1.61
N PHE A 46 4.58 10.69 -1.13
CA PHE A 46 5.59 10.37 -0.11
C PHE A 46 6.99 10.84 -0.52
N VAL A 47 7.43 10.51 -1.74
CA VAL A 47 8.74 10.92 -2.24
C VAL A 47 8.82 12.44 -2.38
N ALA A 48 7.76 13.10 -2.85
CA ALA A 48 7.72 14.54 -2.97
C ALA A 48 7.86 15.22 -1.60
N VAL A 49 7.07 14.80 -0.60
CA VAL A 49 7.12 15.32 0.76
C VAL A 49 8.50 15.12 1.39
N TRP A 50 9.04 13.91 1.30
CA TRP A 50 10.36 13.60 1.84
C TRP A 50 11.45 14.49 1.19
N LYS A 51 11.51 14.57 -0.14
CA LYS A 51 12.53 15.37 -0.82
C LYS A 51 12.38 16.88 -0.55
N THR A 52 11.15 17.38 -0.50
CA THR A 52 10.90 18.78 -0.14
C THR A 52 11.38 19.06 1.28
N TRP A 53 11.12 18.15 2.23
CA TRP A 53 11.58 18.31 3.60
C TRP A 53 13.10 18.31 3.73
N ASP A 54 13.79 17.34 3.11
CA ASP A 54 15.26 17.28 3.16
C ASP A 54 15.87 18.57 2.57
N ALA A 55 15.35 19.06 1.44
CA ALA A 55 15.81 20.32 0.82
C ALA A 55 15.61 21.57 1.70
N LEU A 56 14.60 21.57 2.57
CA LEU A 56 14.36 22.65 3.55
C LEU A 56 15.35 22.58 4.72
N THR A 57 15.69 21.37 5.16
CA THR A 57 16.59 21.16 6.30
C THR A 57 18.06 21.20 5.94
N ASP A 58 18.41 21.00 4.67
CA ASP A 58 19.81 20.97 4.20
C ASP A 58 20.47 22.37 4.17
N GLY A 59 19.72 23.46 4.45
CA GLY A 59 20.28 24.82 4.60
C GLY A 59 20.78 25.49 3.31
N HIS A 60 20.84 24.76 2.20
CA HIS A 60 21.28 25.28 0.89
C HIS A 60 20.18 26.01 0.12
N THR A 61 18.91 25.85 0.52
CA THR A 61 17.77 26.48 -0.15
C THR A 61 17.33 27.71 0.64
N PRO A 62 17.51 28.94 0.12
CA PRO A 62 16.98 30.14 0.76
C PRO A 62 15.45 30.13 0.64
N VAL A 63 14.78 29.62 1.67
CA VAL A 63 13.31 29.63 1.76
C VAL A 63 12.89 30.80 2.64
N ALA A 64 12.19 31.75 2.02
CA ALA A 64 11.81 33.03 2.66
C ALA A 64 10.85 32.87 3.86
N THR A 65 10.19 31.71 4.02
CA THR A 65 9.23 31.43 5.10
C THR A 65 9.25 29.95 5.53
N THR A 66 10.39 29.49 6.06
CA THR A 66 10.64 28.09 6.48
C THR A 66 9.53 27.49 7.35
N GLU A 67 8.90 28.30 8.20
CA GLU A 67 7.83 27.86 9.11
C GLU A 67 6.54 27.43 8.37
N HIS A 68 6.10 28.19 7.36
CA HIS A 68 4.89 27.87 6.60
C HIS A 68 5.11 26.63 5.71
N VAL A 69 6.30 26.49 5.14
CA VAL A 69 6.63 25.34 4.30
C VAL A 69 6.79 24.05 5.13
N GLY A 70 7.35 24.15 6.34
CA GLY A 70 7.44 23.03 7.27
C GLY A 70 6.06 22.50 7.70
N TRP A 71 5.12 23.40 8.02
CA TRP A 71 3.74 23.02 8.31
C TRP A 71 3.06 22.34 7.11
N GLY A 72 3.22 22.88 5.90
CA GLY A 72 2.69 22.27 4.68
C GLY A 72 3.26 20.87 4.42
N CYS A 73 4.54 20.62 4.70
CA CYS A 73 5.13 19.29 4.62
C CYS A 73 4.51 18.33 5.65
N LEU A 74 4.26 18.81 6.87
CA LEU A 74 3.65 18.00 7.93
C LEU A 74 2.21 17.61 7.62
N GLU A 75 1.40 18.53 7.10
CA GLU A 75 0.03 18.28 6.66
C GLU A 75 -0.01 17.20 5.57
N ARG A 76 0.81 17.38 4.52
CA ARG A 76 0.92 16.43 3.41
C ARG A 76 1.41 15.05 3.87
N ALA A 77 2.42 14.99 4.74
CA ALA A 77 2.90 13.74 5.32
C ALA A 77 1.81 13.03 6.12
N THR A 78 1.03 13.78 6.90
CA THR A 78 -0.07 13.24 7.71
C THR A 78 -1.20 12.72 6.83
N ALA A 79 -1.55 13.44 5.78
CA ALA A 79 -2.54 13.00 4.80
C ALA A 79 -2.09 11.74 4.06
N ALA A 80 -0.83 11.69 3.63
CA ALA A 80 -0.25 10.53 2.96
C ALA A 80 -0.21 9.29 3.88
N GLU A 81 0.17 9.46 5.15
CA GLU A 81 0.14 8.40 6.17
C GLU A 81 -1.28 7.85 6.40
N GLY A 82 -2.28 8.73 6.51
CA GLY A 82 -3.67 8.31 6.68
C GLY A 82 -4.20 7.55 5.45
N GLN A 83 -3.89 8.02 4.24
CA GLN A 83 -4.33 7.37 3.01
C GLN A 83 -3.65 6.01 2.78
N ILE A 84 -2.36 5.88 3.08
CA ILE A 84 -1.68 4.58 2.96
C ILE A 84 -2.24 3.58 3.98
N GLU A 85 -2.57 4.02 5.20
CA GLU A 85 -3.18 3.15 6.21
C GLU A 85 -4.61 2.71 5.82
N ALA A 86 -5.39 3.60 5.20
CA ALA A 86 -6.68 3.26 4.61
C ALA A 86 -6.55 2.22 3.47
N LEU A 87 -5.55 2.36 2.61
CA LEU A 87 -5.24 1.35 1.59
C LEU A 87 -4.90 0.01 2.23
N MET A 88 -4.10 -0.02 3.30
CA MET A 88 -3.76 -1.26 4.00
C MET A 88 -4.99 -1.92 4.65
N ALA A 89 -5.91 -1.13 5.21
CA ALA A 89 -7.16 -1.64 5.75
C ALA A 89 -8.01 -2.32 4.67
N LYS A 90 -8.08 -1.71 3.48
CA LYS A 90 -8.75 -2.29 2.31
C LYS A 90 -8.09 -3.60 1.89
N LEU A 91 -6.76 -3.64 1.75
CA LEU A 91 -6.03 -4.85 1.38
C LEU A 91 -6.24 -5.99 2.39
N ALA A 92 -6.22 -5.69 3.68
CA ALA A 92 -6.49 -6.66 4.72
C ALA A 92 -7.90 -7.28 4.62
N ALA A 93 -8.89 -6.49 4.18
CA ALA A 93 -10.27 -6.92 3.99
C ALA A 93 -10.54 -7.63 2.66
N GLU A 94 -9.72 -7.38 1.64
CA GLU A 94 -9.94 -7.89 0.28
C GLU A 94 -9.04 -9.08 -0.07
N ARG A 95 -7.89 -9.24 0.60
CA ARG A 95 -6.89 -10.25 0.26
C ARG A 95 -6.53 -11.14 1.44
N PHE A 96 -6.31 -12.43 1.14
CA PHE A 96 -5.62 -13.34 2.05
C PHE A 96 -4.13 -13.06 1.98
N LEU A 97 -3.63 -12.35 2.99
CA LEU A 97 -2.23 -11.96 3.10
C LEU A 97 -1.44 -13.04 3.83
N THR A 98 -0.23 -13.30 3.36
CA THR A 98 0.77 -14.08 4.07
C THR A 98 1.45 -13.25 5.16
N GLU A 99 2.19 -13.88 6.07
CA GLU A 99 2.98 -13.15 7.07
C GLU A 99 4.03 -12.24 6.41
N ASP A 100 4.60 -12.64 5.27
CA ASP A 100 5.53 -11.82 4.52
C ASP A 100 4.85 -10.61 3.90
N ASP A 101 3.65 -10.78 3.33
CA ASP A 101 2.84 -9.64 2.84
C ASP A 101 2.55 -8.67 3.98
N ILE A 102 2.14 -9.18 5.15
CA ILE A 102 1.84 -8.37 6.34
C ILE A 102 3.08 -7.58 6.79
N ALA A 103 4.24 -8.23 6.85
CA ALA A 103 5.49 -7.58 7.23
C ALA A 103 5.92 -6.52 6.21
N MET A 104 5.84 -6.83 4.92
CA MET A 104 6.16 -5.90 3.85
C MET A 104 5.26 -4.66 3.88
N LEU A 105 3.94 -4.83 3.96
CA LEU A 105 2.98 -3.73 4.04
C LEU A 105 3.17 -2.91 5.33
N GLY A 106 3.47 -3.58 6.45
CA GLY A 106 3.81 -2.93 7.71
C GLY A 106 5.08 -2.07 7.60
N GLY A 107 6.09 -2.56 6.89
CA GLY A 107 7.32 -1.81 6.62
C GLY A 107 7.09 -0.58 5.73
N VAL A 108 6.25 -0.69 4.69
CA VAL A 108 5.83 0.48 3.89
C VAL A 108 5.09 1.50 4.75
N ARG A 109 4.09 1.08 5.55
CA ARG A 109 3.39 1.98 6.47
C ARG A 109 4.37 2.66 7.42
N GLN A 110 5.39 1.93 7.89
CA GLN A 110 6.37 2.47 8.81
C GLN A 110 7.25 3.54 8.16
N ALA A 111 7.64 3.38 6.89
CA ALA A 111 8.39 4.41 6.18
C ALA A 111 7.63 5.74 6.11
N PHE A 112 6.31 5.70 5.82
CA PHE A 112 5.44 6.89 5.83
C PHE A 112 5.43 7.56 7.21
N LYS A 113 5.29 6.76 8.29
CA LYS A 113 5.42 7.24 9.67
C LYS A 113 6.76 7.90 9.96
N VAL A 114 7.86 7.35 9.44
CA VAL A 114 9.19 7.91 9.65
C VAL A 114 9.29 9.31 9.05
N VAL A 115 8.81 9.51 7.82
CA VAL A 115 8.77 10.84 7.18
C VAL A 115 8.00 11.84 8.04
N ARG A 116 6.76 11.55 8.40
CA ARG A 116 5.94 12.47 9.23
C ARG A 116 6.62 12.75 10.58
N ARG A 117 7.18 11.74 11.24
CA ARG A 117 7.86 11.90 12.53
C ARG A 117 9.12 12.74 12.41
N SER A 118 9.90 12.59 11.34
CA SER A 118 11.10 13.40 11.08
C SER A 118 10.74 14.87 10.84
N ILE A 119 9.71 15.14 10.03
CA ILE A 119 9.17 16.49 9.81
C ILE A 119 8.72 17.11 11.12
N ARG A 120 7.88 16.41 11.89
CA ARG A 120 7.39 16.89 13.20
C ARG A 120 8.51 17.19 14.18
N ARG A 121 9.65 16.48 14.08
CA ARG A 121 10.81 16.65 14.96
C ARG A 121 11.82 17.68 14.43
N GLY A 122 11.60 18.28 13.26
CA GLY A 122 12.56 19.22 12.68
C GLY A 122 13.88 18.56 12.25
N ARG A 123 13.87 17.27 11.87
CA ARG A 123 15.10 16.53 11.53
C ARG A 123 15.12 16.09 10.07
N PRO A 124 16.25 16.22 9.35
CA PRO A 124 16.39 15.62 8.02
C PRO A 124 16.24 14.10 8.11
N LEU A 125 15.81 13.47 7.02
CA LEU A 125 15.76 12.00 6.94
C LEU A 125 17.13 11.39 6.63
N GLY A 126 17.97 12.09 5.85
CA GLY A 126 19.32 11.63 5.52
C GLY A 126 19.34 10.43 4.57
N TRP A 127 18.28 10.22 3.79
CA TRP A 127 18.13 9.10 2.85
C TRP A 127 18.71 9.43 1.47
N GLY A 128 19.82 10.17 1.41
CA GLY A 128 20.36 10.76 0.19
C GLY A 128 21.11 9.81 -0.76
N SER A 129 21.36 8.57 -0.36
CA SER A 129 22.17 7.61 -1.13
C SER A 129 21.49 6.26 -1.28
N SER A 130 21.76 5.58 -2.40
CA SER A 130 21.37 4.18 -2.63
C SER A 130 21.98 3.20 -1.63
N SER A 131 23.05 3.59 -0.94
CA SER A 131 23.69 2.80 0.11
C SER A 131 23.07 2.99 1.50
N THR A 132 22.21 3.99 1.71
CA THR A 132 21.59 4.21 3.02
C THR A 132 20.48 3.18 3.25
N ALA A 133 20.59 2.37 4.31
CA ALA A 133 19.69 1.24 4.54
C ALA A 133 18.18 1.60 4.51
N PRO A 134 17.70 2.69 5.12
CA PRO A 134 16.28 3.10 5.01
C PRO A 134 15.85 3.46 3.60
N TYR A 135 16.74 4.07 2.80
CA TYR A 135 16.46 4.39 1.39
C TYR A 135 16.25 3.11 0.59
N LEU A 136 17.18 2.16 0.71
CA LEU A 136 17.07 0.88 0.01
C LEU A 136 15.81 0.13 0.47
N ALA A 137 15.54 0.11 1.79
CA ALA A 137 14.39 -0.55 2.35
C ALA A 137 13.07 -0.03 1.77
N ILE A 138 12.87 1.29 1.71
CA ILE A 138 11.63 1.83 1.15
C ILE A 138 11.51 1.54 -0.35
N LYS A 139 12.60 1.63 -1.13
CA LYS A 139 12.55 1.30 -2.57
C LYS A 139 12.17 -0.15 -2.79
N THR A 140 12.79 -1.08 -2.07
CA THR A 140 12.52 -2.51 -2.17
C THR A 140 11.10 -2.85 -1.75
N LEU A 141 10.64 -2.38 -0.59
CA LEU A 141 9.30 -2.68 -0.09
C LEU A 141 8.21 -2.04 -0.95
N SER A 142 8.43 -0.84 -1.50
CA SER A 142 7.49 -0.21 -2.44
C SER A 142 7.41 -0.96 -3.76
N ALA A 143 8.53 -1.48 -4.27
CA ALA A 143 8.53 -2.33 -5.47
C ALA A 143 7.78 -3.64 -5.20
N ALA A 144 8.07 -4.32 -4.09
CA ALA A 144 7.39 -5.54 -3.69
C ALA A 144 5.87 -5.33 -3.48
N THR A 145 5.48 -4.19 -2.89
CA THR A 145 4.07 -3.82 -2.74
C THR A 145 3.39 -3.60 -4.09
N SER A 146 4.09 -2.95 -5.05
CA SER A 146 3.57 -2.78 -6.41
C SER A 146 3.37 -4.12 -7.12
N VAL A 147 4.28 -5.08 -6.92
CA VAL A 147 4.15 -6.45 -7.43
C VAL A 147 2.97 -7.15 -6.77
N LEU A 148 2.82 -7.06 -5.44
CA LEU A 148 1.66 -7.62 -4.75
C LEU A 148 0.35 -7.10 -5.35
N LEU A 149 0.22 -5.78 -5.51
CA LEU A 149 -1.00 -5.13 -6.02
C LEU A 149 -1.28 -5.48 -7.48
N SER A 150 -0.24 -5.57 -8.31
CA SER A 150 -0.37 -5.93 -9.73
C SER A 150 -0.63 -7.42 -9.95
N THR A 151 -0.31 -8.25 -8.97
CA THR A 151 -0.53 -9.70 -9.03
C THR A 151 -1.97 -10.02 -8.61
N PRO A 152 -2.73 -10.76 -9.44
CA PRO A 152 -4.07 -11.22 -9.07
C PRO A 152 -4.03 -12.04 -7.77
N PRO A 153 -4.98 -11.87 -6.85
CA PRO A 153 -5.01 -12.62 -5.61
C PRO A 153 -5.14 -14.13 -5.86
N ARG A 154 -4.44 -14.92 -5.04
CA ARG A 154 -4.42 -16.39 -5.13
C ARG A 154 -5.81 -17.04 -5.02
N THR A 155 -6.72 -16.37 -4.33
CA THR A 155 -8.09 -16.82 -4.10
C THR A 155 -9.07 -15.70 -4.44
N ARG A 156 -10.24 -16.09 -4.98
CA ARG A 156 -11.35 -15.19 -5.27
C ARG A 156 -12.23 -14.91 -4.05
N ARG A 157 -12.03 -15.69 -2.97
CA ARG A 157 -12.76 -15.48 -1.72
C ARG A 157 -12.17 -14.29 -0.97
N ARG A 158 -13.04 -13.51 -0.33
CA ARG A 158 -12.61 -12.48 0.60
C ARG A 158 -12.38 -13.08 2.00
N PRO A 159 -11.42 -12.55 2.77
CA PRO A 159 -11.28 -12.83 4.18
C PRO A 159 -12.58 -12.60 4.96
N SER A 160 -12.78 -13.35 6.05
CA SER A 160 -13.81 -12.99 7.02
C SER A 160 -13.40 -11.73 7.79
N ALA A 161 -14.35 -11.04 8.42
CA ALA A 161 -14.06 -9.85 9.22
C ALA A 161 -12.98 -10.11 10.30
N ALA A 162 -13.00 -11.28 10.93
CA ALA A 162 -12.00 -11.66 11.92
C ALA A 162 -10.59 -11.86 11.32
N VAL A 163 -10.49 -12.42 10.11
CA VAL A 163 -9.20 -12.55 9.40
C VAL A 163 -8.71 -11.17 8.99
N ALA A 164 -9.57 -10.34 8.42
CA ALA A 164 -9.24 -8.97 8.01
C ALA A 164 -8.72 -8.13 9.19
N ALA A 165 -9.40 -8.18 10.34
CA ALA A 165 -8.97 -7.49 11.56
C ALA A 165 -7.60 -7.97 12.06
N ARG A 166 -7.33 -9.28 12.02
CA ARG A 166 -6.01 -9.84 12.37
C ARG A 166 -4.92 -9.38 11.41
N ASN A 167 -5.19 -9.43 10.10
CA ASN A 167 -4.25 -8.96 9.08
C ASN A 167 -3.93 -7.47 9.29
N PHE A 168 -4.96 -6.63 9.46
CA PHE A 168 -4.76 -5.20 9.64
C PHE A 168 -4.03 -4.87 10.96
N LYS A 169 -4.36 -5.57 12.06
CA LYS A 169 -3.59 -5.50 13.31
C LYS A 169 -2.12 -5.86 13.07
N GLY A 170 -1.86 -6.94 12.33
CA GLY A 170 -0.50 -7.36 11.99
C GLY A 170 0.27 -6.35 11.14
N ILE A 171 -0.38 -5.66 10.21
CA ILE A 171 0.22 -4.60 9.38
C ILE A 171 0.53 -3.36 10.21
N THR A 172 -0.35 -3.01 11.16
CA THR A 172 -0.24 -1.80 11.98
C THR A 172 0.64 -1.97 13.21
N ASP A 173 1.05 -3.20 13.53
CA ASP A 173 1.84 -3.55 14.71
C ASP A 173 3.14 -2.71 14.84
N ASN A 174 3.50 -2.38 16.09
CA ASN A 174 4.69 -1.58 16.39
C ASN A 174 6.00 -2.35 16.19
N ARG A 175 5.98 -3.68 16.02
CA ARG A 175 7.16 -4.47 15.66
C ARG A 175 7.87 -3.92 14.41
N HIS A 176 7.11 -3.38 13.46
CA HIS A 176 7.65 -2.85 12.21
C HIS A 176 8.53 -1.61 12.43
N GLU A 177 8.44 -0.93 13.58
CA GLU A 177 9.29 0.21 13.88
C GLU A 177 10.78 -0.14 13.90
N THR A 178 11.11 -1.38 14.28
CA THR A 178 12.49 -1.88 14.36
C THR A 178 12.85 -2.84 13.24
N THR A 179 11.88 -3.52 12.61
CA THR A 179 12.16 -4.64 11.69
C THR A 179 11.99 -4.32 10.20
N TRP A 180 11.51 -3.13 9.84
CA TRP A 180 11.17 -2.84 8.44
C TRP A 180 12.38 -2.82 7.49
N ILE A 181 13.57 -2.45 7.98
CA ILE A 181 14.82 -2.52 7.21
C ILE A 181 15.20 -3.99 6.95
N ASP A 182 15.21 -4.82 7.99
CA ASP A 182 15.51 -6.26 7.88
C ASP A 182 14.47 -6.97 7.02
N THR A 183 13.21 -6.53 7.08
CA THR A 183 12.15 -7.05 6.23
C THR A 183 12.45 -6.82 4.76
N ALA A 184 13.01 -5.67 4.39
CA ALA A 184 13.38 -5.38 3.01
C ALA A 184 14.52 -6.27 2.50
N GLN A 185 15.44 -6.69 3.37
CA GLN A 185 16.55 -7.59 2.99
C GLN A 185 16.06 -8.95 2.50
N ARG A 186 14.85 -9.38 2.89
CA ARG A 186 14.24 -10.63 2.41
C ARG A 186 13.80 -10.58 0.94
N TYR A 187 13.83 -9.41 0.33
CA TYR A 187 13.42 -9.15 -1.05
C TYR A 187 14.58 -8.69 -1.96
N LEU A 188 15.81 -8.71 -1.44
CA LEU A 188 17.05 -8.44 -2.17
C LEU A 188 17.72 -9.77 -2.54
#